data_AF-A0A4S3KRE2-F1
#
_entry.id   AF-A0A4S3KRE2-F1
#
_cell.length_a   1.000
_cell.length_b   1.000
_cell.length_c   1.000
_cell.angle_alpha   90.00
_cell.angle_beta   90.00
_cell.angle_gamma   90.00
#
_symmetry.space_group_name_H-M   'P 1'
#
loop_
_entity.id
_entity.type
_entity.pdbx_description
1 polymer ?
#
loop_
_entity_poly.entity_id
_entity_poly.type
_entity_poly.pdbx_seq_one_letter_code
_entity_poly.pdbx_strand_id
1 'polypeptide(L)'
;MNSTATRANTRANTSIADINAVLRSCGIGNITQHELAMVSAQIDLVRFNTTLAAIRGPKCITRDRAAQFMRTTVDKARVAIAGGAEVPAAPWPDLSAKTVALSSLRDVNTTLSTIGLPSLRPEHVEPLLRNYGRTEILRLMNLAVAGGETGDQARRTLRSMISETVSAAGNGSAGRAQQQTAQVRTLPVARAAADEIPAEVDVERGDDATLARSQPASRGQVQNTAGQRESARQSDSGEHGQAIARRDTGTHERRATAQVVDAGSADSHRSSQDRVQCKAYGNRAAITVETAETEAGIPTVRFEFAPVQGNGDSGHPDDASTDKPGKAYDWSKKLIIQLTADEVPQLLAVLYGFAPSAQFSNHGQSKVKWMSLENQEKSIYMRAGDKDVPILVIPVSSPNSIMQIANIAMLVARKRNRALSGDDIRLLVKNQVAQRIKPVQQSRPGVR
;
A
#
# COMPACT_ATOMS: atom_id res chain seq x y z
N MET A 1 46.22 31.08 2.94
CA MET A 1 45.58 30.19 1.95
C MET A 1 44.72 29.19 2.70
N ASN A 2 43.49 28.99 2.23
CA ASN A 2 42.44 28.07 2.68
C ASN A 2 41.70 28.40 4.00
N SER A 3 40.84 29.42 3.91
CA SER A 3 39.69 29.60 4.80
C SER A 3 38.53 28.75 4.30
N THR A 4 38.31 27.59 4.92
CA THR A 4 37.10 26.76 4.74
C THR A 4 35.89 27.49 5.30
N ALA A 5 35.09 28.05 4.39
CA ALA A 5 33.82 28.66 4.72
C ALA A 5 32.82 27.59 5.18
N THR A 6 32.50 27.61 6.48
CA THR A 6 31.35 26.95 7.08
C THR A 6 30.08 27.51 6.43
N ARG A 7 29.46 26.75 5.52
CA ARG A 7 28.11 27.06 5.01
C ARG A 7 27.12 26.87 6.15
N ALA A 8 26.83 27.96 6.85
CA ALA A 8 25.71 28.05 7.75
C ALA A 8 24.42 27.73 6.99
N ASN A 9 23.66 26.77 7.50
CA ASN A 9 22.36 26.37 7.00
C ASN A 9 21.33 27.43 7.42
N THR A 10 21.38 28.60 6.78
CA THR A 10 20.41 29.68 6.95
C THR A 10 19.10 29.20 6.35
N ARG A 11 18.22 28.61 7.18
CA ARG A 11 16.82 28.36 6.81
C ARG A 11 16.19 29.72 6.56
N ALA A 12 16.14 30.10 5.29
CA ALA A 12 15.53 31.35 4.86
C ALA A 12 14.07 31.37 5.31
N ASN A 13 13.73 32.28 6.22
CA ASN A 13 12.38 32.80 6.32
C ASN A 13 12.00 33.26 4.90
N THR A 14 11.13 32.50 4.24
CA THR A 14 10.74 32.80 2.86
C THR A 14 10.02 34.14 2.92
N SER A 15 10.62 35.17 2.32
CA SER A 15 10.05 36.51 2.39
C SER A 15 8.70 36.54 1.69
N ILE A 16 7.80 37.47 2.07
CA ILE A 16 6.52 37.62 1.35
C ILE A 16 6.74 37.91 -0.15
N ALA A 17 7.88 38.53 -0.49
CA ALA A 17 8.29 38.74 -1.88
C ALA A 17 8.57 37.42 -2.60
N ASP A 18 9.25 36.47 -1.95
CA ASP A 18 9.53 35.13 -2.50
C ASP A 18 8.25 34.31 -2.63
N ILE A 19 7.34 34.40 -1.65
CA ILE A 19 6.02 33.75 -1.73
C ILE A 19 5.27 34.30 -2.96
N ASN A 20 5.21 35.63 -3.09
CA ASN A 20 4.54 36.29 -4.20
C ASN A 20 5.15 35.96 -5.56
N ALA A 21 6.47 35.79 -5.66
CA ALA A 21 7.12 35.33 -6.88
C ALA A 21 6.62 33.93 -7.30
N VAL A 22 6.47 33.01 -6.34
CA VAL A 22 5.94 31.66 -6.60
C VAL A 22 4.47 31.71 -7.01
N LEU A 23 3.63 32.46 -6.30
CA LEU A 23 2.20 32.58 -6.59
C LEU A 23 1.91 33.23 -7.95
N ARG A 24 2.71 34.22 -8.36
CA ARG A 24 2.62 34.80 -9.72
C ARG A 24 2.95 33.79 -10.81
N SER A 25 3.91 32.89 -10.58
CA SER A 25 4.30 31.86 -11.56
C SER A 25 3.19 30.84 -11.90
N CYS A 26 2.10 30.83 -11.13
CA CYS A 26 0.91 30.00 -11.35
C CYS A 26 -0.40 30.80 -11.43
N GLY A 27 -0.31 32.13 -11.62
CA GLY A 27 -1.48 32.99 -11.87
C GLY A 27 -2.41 33.21 -10.66
N ILE A 28 -1.92 33.03 -9.42
CA ILE A 28 -2.71 33.29 -8.19
C ILE A 28 -2.67 34.79 -7.82
N GLY A 29 -1.67 35.53 -8.33
CA GLY A 29 -1.44 36.94 -8.01
C GLY A 29 -0.60 37.13 -6.75
N ASN A 30 -0.56 38.36 -6.25
CA ASN A 30 0.11 38.67 -4.99
C ASN A 30 -0.83 38.39 -3.80
N ILE A 31 -0.24 37.93 -2.70
CA ILE A 31 -0.85 37.83 -1.38
C ILE A 31 -0.31 38.97 -0.49
N THR A 32 -1.21 39.62 0.22
CA THR A 32 -0.96 40.60 1.27
C THR A 32 -0.64 39.90 2.59
N GLN A 33 -0.13 40.65 3.57
CA GLN A 33 0.18 40.10 4.88
C GLN A 33 -1.08 39.64 5.64
N HIS A 34 -2.22 40.32 5.46
CA HIS A 34 -3.51 39.93 6.04
C HIS A 34 -4.05 38.64 5.41
N GLU A 35 -4.00 38.52 4.08
CA GLU A 35 -4.40 37.28 3.39
C GLU A 35 -3.49 36.12 3.80
N LEU A 36 -2.19 36.35 3.94
CA LEU A 36 -1.25 35.32 4.40
C LEU A 36 -1.58 34.87 5.84
N ALA A 37 -1.95 35.80 6.71
CA ALA A 37 -2.40 35.48 8.06
C ALA A 37 -3.68 34.63 8.05
N MET A 38 -4.63 34.94 7.18
CA MET A 38 -5.84 34.15 7.00
C MET A 38 -5.57 32.76 6.39
N VAL A 39 -4.65 32.66 5.43
CA VAL A 39 -4.21 31.36 4.90
C VAL A 39 -3.57 30.53 6.02
N SER A 40 -2.81 31.16 6.93
CA SER A 40 -2.19 30.45 8.05
C SER A 40 -3.19 29.87 9.07
N ALA A 41 -4.39 30.45 9.17
CA ALA A 41 -5.48 29.89 9.97
C ALA A 41 -6.15 28.69 9.30
N GLN A 42 -6.07 28.59 7.97
CA GLN A 42 -6.69 27.50 7.20
C GLN A 42 -5.77 26.29 7.03
N ILE A 43 -4.45 26.51 6.97
CA ILE A 43 -3.46 25.45 6.73
C ILE A 43 -2.21 25.64 7.58
N ASP A 44 -1.64 24.54 8.07
CA ASP A 44 -0.39 24.56 8.83
C ASP A 44 0.82 24.95 7.95
N LEU A 45 1.89 25.43 8.60
CA LEU A 45 3.09 25.91 7.92
C LEU A 45 3.78 24.82 7.07
N VAL A 46 3.73 23.56 7.51
CA VAL A 46 4.35 22.44 6.80
C VAL A 46 3.63 22.20 5.48
N ARG A 47 2.30 22.18 5.51
CA ARG A 47 1.46 22.05 4.33
C ARG A 47 1.68 23.23 3.39
N PHE A 48 1.66 24.47 3.90
CA PHE A 48 1.95 25.67 3.11
C PHE A 48 3.31 25.59 2.40
N ASN A 49 4.38 25.28 3.13
CA ASN A 49 5.73 25.18 2.56
C ASN A 49 5.86 24.02 1.56
N THR A 50 5.24 22.88 1.84
CA THR A 50 5.24 21.73 0.92
C THR A 50 4.50 22.06 -0.38
N THR A 51 3.36 22.77 -0.29
CA THR A 51 2.65 23.25 -1.47
C THR A 51 3.49 24.27 -2.26
N LEU A 52 4.15 25.23 -1.60
CA LEU A 52 5.06 26.17 -2.29
C LEU A 52 6.22 25.44 -2.98
N ALA A 53 6.81 24.43 -2.33
CA ALA A 53 7.88 23.62 -2.92
C ALA A 53 7.39 22.85 -4.16
N ALA A 54 6.18 22.28 -4.11
CA ALA A 54 5.56 21.61 -5.25
C ALA A 54 5.29 22.58 -6.42
N ILE A 55 4.88 23.83 -6.14
CA ILE A 55 4.67 24.85 -7.17
C ILE A 55 6.01 25.27 -7.82
N ARG A 56 7.09 25.37 -7.04
CA ARG A 56 8.44 25.67 -7.54
C ARG A 56 9.01 24.56 -8.42
N GLY A 57 8.52 23.33 -8.26
CA GLY A 57 8.96 22.16 -9.02
C GLY A 57 8.68 22.24 -10.54
N PRO A 58 9.18 21.26 -11.32
CA PRO A 58 8.92 21.17 -12.75
C PRO A 58 7.41 21.09 -13.05
N LYS A 59 7.02 21.57 -14.23
CA LYS A 59 5.62 21.49 -14.68
C LYS A 59 5.17 20.04 -14.76
N CYS A 60 4.21 19.68 -13.92
CA CYS A 60 3.62 18.36 -13.84
C CYS A 60 2.23 18.45 -13.17
N ILE A 61 1.44 17.38 -13.23
CA ILE A 61 0.11 17.29 -12.62
C ILE A 61 0.14 17.68 -11.12
N THR A 62 1.22 17.33 -10.41
CA THR A 62 1.39 17.68 -9.00
C THR A 62 1.53 19.18 -8.79
N ARG A 63 2.26 19.89 -9.67
CA ARG A 63 2.40 21.35 -9.65
C ARG A 63 1.04 22.02 -9.87
N ASP A 64 0.26 21.55 -10.85
CA ASP A 64 -1.04 22.13 -11.18
C ASP A 64 -2.05 21.93 -10.05
N ARG A 65 -2.07 20.76 -9.43
CA ARG A 65 -2.89 20.49 -8.23
C ARG A 65 -2.47 21.32 -7.04
N ALA A 66 -1.17 21.49 -6.81
CA ALA A 66 -0.65 22.34 -5.75
C ALA A 66 -1.04 23.81 -5.97
N ALA A 67 -0.96 24.29 -7.22
CA ALA A 67 -1.39 25.62 -7.61
C ALA A 67 -2.90 25.81 -7.44
N GLN A 68 -3.72 24.84 -7.85
CA GLN A 68 -5.17 24.88 -7.67
C GLN A 68 -5.55 24.92 -6.18
N PHE A 69 -4.93 24.05 -5.37
CA PHE A 69 -5.14 24.05 -3.91
C PHE A 69 -4.82 25.41 -3.29
N MET A 70 -3.63 25.94 -3.59
CA MET A 70 -3.20 27.24 -3.05
C MET A 70 -4.12 28.38 -3.52
N ARG A 71 -4.59 28.34 -4.78
CA ARG A 71 -5.56 29.31 -5.31
C ARG A 71 -6.85 29.30 -4.50
N THR A 72 -7.44 28.12 -4.31
CA THR A 72 -8.67 27.98 -3.52
C THR A 72 -8.49 28.45 -2.07
N THR A 73 -7.36 28.17 -1.42
CA THR A 73 -7.08 28.63 -0.06
C THR A 73 -6.96 30.16 0.01
N VAL A 74 -6.26 30.78 -0.95
CA VAL A 74 -6.13 32.24 -1.03
C VAL A 74 -7.47 32.90 -1.33
N ASP A 75 -8.27 32.35 -2.24
CA ASP A 75 -9.60 32.90 -2.56
C ASP A 75 -10.56 32.79 -1.38
N LYS A 76 -10.53 31.69 -0.62
CA LYS A 76 -11.27 31.56 0.65
C LYS A 76 -10.82 32.60 1.67
N ALA A 77 -9.51 32.83 1.80
CA ALA A 77 -8.97 33.88 2.68
C ALA A 77 -9.48 35.28 2.28
N ARG A 78 -9.48 35.59 0.98
CA ARG A 78 -10.02 36.85 0.44
C ARG A 78 -11.49 37.04 0.74
N VAL A 79 -12.31 36.02 0.49
CA VAL A 79 -13.75 36.05 0.77
C VAL A 79 -14.01 36.25 2.26
N ALA A 80 -13.25 35.57 3.13
CA ALA A 80 -13.39 35.74 4.58
C ALA A 80 -13.02 37.16 5.04
N ILE A 81 -11.93 37.74 4.52
CA ILE A 81 -11.54 39.13 4.82
C ILE A 81 -12.61 40.11 4.34
N ALA A 82 -13.13 39.92 3.12
CA ALA A 82 -14.20 40.76 2.58
C ALA A 82 -15.50 40.65 3.41
N GLY A 83 -15.75 39.49 4.02
CA GLY A 83 -16.86 39.25 4.94
C GLY A 83 -16.63 39.75 6.37
N GLY A 84 -15.51 40.43 6.65
CA GLY A 84 -15.22 40.97 7.98
C GLY A 84 -14.71 39.95 9.00
N ALA A 85 -14.20 38.79 8.55
CA ALA A 85 -13.57 37.83 9.45
C ALA A 85 -12.35 38.46 10.16
N GLU A 86 -12.21 38.15 11.45
CA GLU A 86 -11.08 38.62 12.25
C GLU A 86 -9.77 38.00 11.71
N VAL A 87 -8.81 38.86 11.37
CA VAL A 87 -7.51 38.44 10.82
C VAL A 87 -6.60 38.05 11.98
N PRO A 88 -5.99 36.84 11.97
CA PRO A 88 -5.03 36.44 12.99
C PRO A 88 -3.89 37.45 13.10
N ALA A 89 -3.47 37.74 14.34
CA ALA A 89 -2.45 38.75 14.62
C ALA A 89 -1.09 38.48 13.93
N ALA A 90 -0.78 37.23 13.57
CA ALA A 90 0.42 36.87 12.82
C ALA A 90 0.21 35.65 11.91
N PRO A 91 0.78 35.63 10.69
CA PRO A 91 0.79 34.47 9.81
C PRO A 91 1.72 33.39 10.34
N TRP A 92 1.12 32.31 10.86
CA TRP A 92 1.76 31.26 11.66
C TRP A 92 2.51 31.87 12.88
N PRO A 93 2.19 31.46 14.12
CA PRO A 93 3.00 31.89 15.26
C PRO A 93 4.46 31.53 14.96
N ASP A 94 5.40 32.46 15.19
CA ASP A 94 6.80 32.35 14.80
C ASP A 94 7.38 30.96 15.16
N LEU A 95 7.34 30.04 14.19
CA LEU A 95 7.87 28.69 14.36
C LEU A 95 9.40 28.71 14.31
N SER A 96 10.02 29.84 13.92
CA SER A 96 11.47 30.03 14.03
C SER A 96 11.87 30.29 15.49
N ALA A 97 11.00 30.91 16.30
CA ALA A 97 11.26 31.12 17.72
C ALA A 97 11.31 29.82 18.55
N LYS A 98 10.72 28.72 18.07
CA LYS A 98 10.79 27.40 18.74
C LYS A 98 10.76 26.23 17.76
N THR A 99 11.52 26.27 16.66
CA THR A 99 11.84 25.00 16.02
C THR A 99 12.67 24.22 17.03
N VAL A 100 12.15 23.10 17.52
CA VAL A 100 12.86 22.27 18.51
C VAL A 100 14.13 21.77 17.84
N ALA A 101 15.24 22.46 18.05
CA ALA A 101 16.54 21.94 17.73
C ALA A 101 16.77 20.80 18.73
N LEU A 102 16.72 19.54 18.27
CA LEU A 102 17.19 18.41 19.06
C LEU A 102 18.72 18.44 19.11
N SER A 103 19.27 19.48 19.77
CA SER A 103 20.70 19.60 20.04
C SER A 103 21.10 18.67 21.18
N SER A 104 20.21 18.45 22.15
CA SER A 104 20.47 17.58 23.29
C SER A 104 19.19 16.89 23.78
N LEU A 105 19.34 15.76 24.48
CA LEU A 105 18.24 15.08 25.19
C LEU A 105 17.53 16.01 26.19
N ARG A 106 18.29 16.94 26.79
CA ARG A 106 17.74 17.94 27.71
C ARG A 106 16.72 18.82 27.01
N ASP A 107 17.03 19.32 25.81
CA ASP A 107 16.12 20.18 25.02
C ASP A 107 14.85 19.42 24.62
N VAL A 108 15.00 18.13 24.28
CA VAL A 108 13.87 17.23 23.99
C VAL A 108 12.96 17.14 25.21
N ASN A 109 13.52 16.82 26.37
CA ASN A 109 12.76 16.64 27.61
C ASN A 109 12.11 17.92 28.11
N THR A 110 12.78 19.07 27.98
CA THR A 110 12.19 20.38 28.25
C THR A 110 10.97 20.63 27.36
N THR A 111 11.07 20.28 26.07
CA THR A 111 9.94 20.41 25.14
C THR A 111 8.81 19.45 25.50
N LEU A 112 9.11 18.17 25.74
CA LEU A 112 8.13 17.15 26.12
C LEU A 112 7.38 17.55 27.40
N SER A 113 8.10 18.08 28.40
CA SER A 113 7.50 18.59 29.63
C SER A 113 6.57 19.77 29.36
N THR A 114 6.93 20.67 28.44
CA THR A 114 6.10 21.83 28.07
C THR A 114 4.76 21.40 27.45
N ILE A 115 4.74 20.28 26.73
CA ILE A 115 3.53 19.73 26.09
C ILE A 115 2.84 18.63 26.92
N GLY A 116 3.20 18.46 28.20
CA GLY A 116 2.57 17.50 29.11
C GLY A 116 2.85 16.03 28.77
N LEU A 117 4.04 15.73 28.25
CA LEU A 117 4.50 14.38 27.93
C LEU A 117 5.64 13.94 28.87
N PRO A 118 5.78 12.62 29.14
CA PRO A 118 6.83 12.10 30.01
C PRO A 118 8.22 12.34 29.41
N SER A 119 9.20 12.58 30.29
CA SER A 119 10.60 12.74 29.89
C SER A 119 11.19 11.41 29.40
N LEU A 120 12.01 11.48 28.37
CA LEU A 120 12.78 10.37 27.82
C LEU A 120 14.10 10.21 28.60
N ARG A 121 14.45 8.95 28.89
CA ARG A 121 15.78 8.59 29.38
C ARG A 121 16.70 8.27 28.19
N PRO A 122 18.04 8.34 28.33
CA PRO A 122 18.97 8.06 27.23
C PRO A 122 18.68 6.72 26.51
N GLU A 123 18.33 5.68 27.27
CA GLU A 123 17.99 4.35 26.78
C GLU A 123 16.72 4.30 25.92
N HIS A 124 15.82 5.29 26.03
CA HIS A 124 14.59 5.36 25.23
C HIS A 124 14.80 6.06 23.88
N VAL A 125 15.89 6.81 23.71
CA VAL A 125 16.06 7.68 22.53
C VAL A 125 16.36 6.85 21.29
N GLU A 126 17.27 5.90 21.38
CA GLU A 126 17.67 5.09 20.22
C GLU A 126 16.51 4.24 19.66
N PRO A 127 15.74 3.49 20.49
CA PRO A 127 14.63 2.70 19.98
C PRO A 127 13.51 3.58 19.39
N LEU A 128 13.23 4.73 20.02
CA LEU A 128 12.24 5.69 19.50
C LEU A 128 12.66 6.21 18.11
N LEU A 129 13.93 6.61 17.96
CA LEU A 129 14.47 7.08 16.67
C LEU A 129 14.50 5.97 15.62
N ARG A 130 14.83 4.74 16.02
CA ARG A 130 14.88 3.57 15.13
C ARG A 130 13.49 3.20 14.61
N ASN A 131 12.48 3.20 15.47
CA ASN A 131 11.13 2.75 15.14
C ASN A 131 10.34 3.79 14.34
N TYR A 132 10.46 5.08 14.68
CA TYR A 132 9.61 6.13 14.11
C TYR A 132 10.37 7.17 13.26
N GLY A 133 11.69 7.25 13.39
CA GLY A 133 12.53 8.18 12.63
C GLY A 133 12.57 9.60 13.22
N ARG A 134 13.76 10.23 13.14
CA ARG A 134 14.01 11.58 13.68
C ARG A 134 13.06 12.66 13.14
N THR A 135 12.79 12.64 11.83
CA THR A 135 11.99 13.68 11.16
C THR A 135 10.54 13.67 11.62
N GLU A 136 9.96 12.48 11.81
CA GLU A 136 8.55 12.37 12.23
C GLU A 136 8.37 12.78 13.69
N ILE A 137 9.29 12.37 14.57
CA ILE A 137 9.29 12.81 15.98
C ILE A 137 9.39 14.33 16.06
N LEU A 138 10.30 14.94 15.30
CA LEU A 138 10.44 16.39 15.21
C LEU A 138 9.17 17.09 14.72
N ARG A 139 8.57 16.55 13.66
CA ARG A 139 7.31 17.07 13.10
C ARG A 139 6.21 17.04 14.14
N LEU A 140 6.02 15.90 14.81
CA LEU A 140 4.99 15.75 15.84
C LEU A 140 5.26 16.64 17.05
N MET A 141 6.52 16.81 17.46
CA MET A 141 6.86 17.72 18.56
C MET A 141 6.53 19.17 18.21
N ASN A 142 6.87 19.62 16.99
CA ASN A 142 6.52 20.98 16.55
C ASN A 142 5.00 21.18 16.46
N LEU A 143 4.26 20.19 15.93
CA LEU A 143 2.79 20.23 15.91
C LEU A 143 2.20 20.27 17.33
N ALA A 144 2.74 19.45 18.24
CA ALA A 144 2.29 19.40 19.63
C ALA A 144 2.56 20.72 20.38
N VAL A 145 3.65 21.42 20.08
CA VAL A 145 3.97 22.74 20.63
C VAL A 145 3.06 23.82 20.06
N ALA A 146 2.70 23.74 18.78
CA ALA A 146 1.82 24.70 18.12
C ALA A 146 0.39 24.71 18.72
N GLY A 147 -0.05 23.60 19.33
CA GLY A 147 -1.35 23.51 19.99
C GLY A 147 -2.51 23.28 19.01
N GLY A 148 -3.74 23.58 19.46
CA GLY A 148 -4.97 23.28 18.72
C GLY A 148 -5.26 21.78 18.57
N GLU A 149 -6.30 21.44 17.81
CA GLU A 149 -6.76 20.05 17.62
C GLU A 149 -5.67 19.16 16.98
N THR A 150 -4.96 19.69 15.98
CA THR A 150 -3.84 18.99 15.34
C THR A 150 -2.68 18.77 16.33
N GLY A 151 -2.38 19.76 17.19
CA GLY A 151 -1.39 19.61 18.25
C GLY A 151 -1.80 18.61 19.32
N ASP A 152 -3.09 18.53 19.67
CA ASP A 152 -3.62 17.51 20.57
C ASP A 152 -3.49 16.10 20.01
N GLN A 153 -3.76 15.94 18.71
CA GLN A 153 -3.56 14.66 18.03
C GLN A 153 -2.08 14.27 18.00
N ALA A 154 -1.19 15.24 17.76
CA ALA A 154 0.25 15.03 17.80
C ALA A 154 0.73 14.64 19.21
N ARG A 155 0.21 15.28 20.28
CA ARG A 155 0.47 14.92 21.68
C ARG A 155 0.05 13.48 22.00
N ARG A 156 -1.16 13.08 21.59
CA ARG A 156 -1.65 11.69 21.78
C ARG A 156 -0.76 10.68 21.08
N THR A 157 -0.36 10.99 19.84
CA THR A 157 0.49 10.12 19.04
C THR A 157 1.89 9.97 19.65
N LEU A 158 2.53 11.08 20.03
CA LEU A 158 3.82 11.06 20.73
C LEU A 158 3.73 10.31 22.06
N ARG A 159 2.66 10.50 22.84
CA ARG A 159 2.45 9.77 24.11
C ARG A 159 2.42 8.26 23.87
N SER A 160 1.72 7.80 22.83
CA SER A 160 1.67 6.39 22.45
C SER A 160 3.05 5.85 22.08
N MET A 161 3.78 6.56 21.21
CA MET A 161 5.13 6.17 20.78
C MET A 161 6.12 6.05 21.96
N ILE A 162 6.07 7.03 22.88
CA ILE A 162 6.91 7.04 24.07
C ILE A 162 6.52 5.88 25.00
N SER A 163 5.24 5.67 25.25
CA SER A 163 4.76 4.59 26.13
C SER A 163 5.16 3.22 25.60
N GLU A 164 5.02 2.99 24.28
CA GLU A 164 5.41 1.74 23.63
C GLU A 164 6.93 1.49 23.77
N THR A 165 7.72 2.54 23.57
CA THR A 165 9.18 2.48 23.70
C THR A 165 9.62 2.20 25.14
N VAL A 166 8.99 2.85 26.12
CA VAL A 166 9.30 2.64 27.56
C VAL A 166 8.95 1.22 27.98
N SER A 167 7.78 0.70 27.56
CA SER A 167 7.38 -0.68 27.85
C SER A 167 8.33 -1.70 27.22
N ALA A 168 8.81 -1.46 26.01
CA ALA A 168 9.79 -2.32 25.35
C ALA A 168 11.15 -2.32 26.09
N ALA A 169 11.60 -1.17 26.60
CA ALA A 169 12.85 -1.05 27.34
C ALA A 169 12.78 -1.70 28.73
N GLY A 170 11.64 -1.58 29.43
CA GLY A 170 11.44 -2.14 30.77
C GLY A 170 11.46 -3.67 30.80
N ASN A 171 10.91 -4.32 29.76
CA ASN A 171 10.84 -5.78 29.68
C ASN A 171 12.17 -6.46 29.29
N GLY A 172 13.16 -5.69 28.85
CA GLY A 172 14.47 -6.23 28.43
C GLY A 172 15.43 -6.53 29.58
N SER A 173 15.18 -6.04 30.80
CA SER A 173 16.16 -6.07 31.90
C SER A 173 15.80 -7.03 33.04
N ALA A 174 14.54 -7.45 33.18
CA ALA A 174 14.10 -8.33 34.26
C ALA A 174 12.89 -9.16 33.81
N GLY A 175 13.09 -10.32 33.19
CA GLY A 175 11.93 -11.16 32.82
C GLY A 175 12.15 -12.24 31.78
N ARG A 176 13.20 -13.06 31.94
CA ARG A 176 13.26 -14.37 31.27
C ARG A 176 12.54 -15.41 32.14
N ALA A 177 11.24 -15.25 32.36
CA ALA A 177 10.28 -16.31 32.75
C ALA A 177 8.89 -15.70 33.05
N GLN A 178 7.85 -16.36 32.51
CA GLN A 178 6.43 -16.29 32.88
C GLN A 178 5.63 -15.00 32.61
N GLN A 179 4.80 -15.04 31.55
CA GLN A 179 3.31 -14.87 31.54
C GLN A 179 2.86 -14.53 30.11
N GLN A 180 2.16 -15.41 29.39
CA GLN A 180 0.71 -15.69 29.40
C GLN A 180 -0.21 -14.46 29.27
N THR A 181 -0.70 -14.30 28.02
CA THR A 181 -2.07 -13.92 27.60
C THR A 181 -2.82 -12.84 28.38
N ALA A 182 -2.87 -11.64 27.79
CA ALA A 182 -3.98 -10.69 28.00
C ALA A 182 -4.54 -10.29 26.62
N GLN A 183 -5.80 -10.65 26.38
CA GLN A 183 -6.58 -10.27 25.20
C GLN A 183 -6.86 -8.76 25.22
N VAL A 184 -6.55 -8.06 24.13
CA VAL A 184 -6.95 -6.67 23.93
C VAL A 184 -8.41 -6.64 23.46
N ARG A 185 -9.31 -6.25 24.37
CA ARG A 185 -10.67 -5.80 24.04
C ARG A 185 -10.59 -4.43 23.37
N THR A 186 -10.99 -4.33 22.11
CA THR A 186 -11.23 -3.06 21.42
C THR A 186 -12.54 -2.45 21.89
N LEU A 187 -12.50 -1.24 22.47
CA LEU A 187 -13.68 -0.40 22.71
C LEU A 187 -14.14 0.26 21.39
N PRO A 188 -15.44 0.45 21.17
CA PRO A 188 -15.96 1.09 19.96
C PRO A 188 -15.79 2.61 20.06
N VAL A 189 -15.17 3.21 19.03
CA VAL A 189 -15.15 4.66 18.85
C VAL A 189 -16.44 5.05 18.13
N ALA A 190 -17.29 5.84 18.80
CA ALA A 190 -18.43 6.51 18.20
C ALA A 190 -17.94 7.49 17.13
N ARG A 191 -18.43 7.32 15.90
CA ARG A 191 -18.26 8.27 14.79
C ARG A 191 -19.03 9.55 15.12
N ALA A 192 -18.31 10.65 15.33
CA ALA A 192 -18.86 11.98 15.10
C ALA A 192 -18.95 12.20 13.59
N ALA A 193 -20.15 12.50 13.11
CA ALA A 193 -20.43 12.87 11.73
C ALA A 193 -19.76 14.19 11.38
N ALA A 194 -19.08 14.24 10.23
CA ALA A 194 -18.66 15.48 9.59
C ALA A 194 -18.62 15.29 8.06
N ASP A 195 -19.58 15.95 7.42
CA ASP A 195 -19.60 16.55 6.09
C ASP A 195 -19.21 15.69 4.88
N GLU A 196 -20.25 15.02 4.35
CA GLU A 196 -20.37 14.64 2.95
C GLU A 196 -20.40 15.88 2.05
N ILE A 197 -19.65 15.81 0.95
CA ILE A 197 -19.69 16.74 -0.17
C ILE A 197 -21.02 16.51 -0.91
N PRO A 198 -21.91 17.50 -1.09
CA PRO A 198 -23.14 17.27 -1.83
C PRO A 198 -22.82 17.06 -3.31
N ALA A 199 -23.40 15.98 -3.85
CA ALA A 199 -23.49 15.72 -5.28
C ALA A 199 -24.28 16.83 -5.98
N GLU A 200 -23.93 17.04 -7.24
CA GLU A 200 -24.49 18.03 -8.16
C GLU A 200 -26.03 18.01 -8.15
N VAL A 201 -26.61 19.21 -8.01
CA VAL A 201 -28.04 19.44 -8.18
C VAL A 201 -28.31 19.53 -9.68
N ASP A 202 -29.05 18.55 -10.19
CA ASP A 202 -29.69 18.60 -11.49
C ASP A 202 -30.62 19.81 -11.54
N VAL A 203 -30.36 20.73 -12.48
CA VAL A 203 -31.26 21.83 -12.79
C VAL A 203 -32.35 21.28 -13.70
N GLU A 204 -33.52 21.05 -13.10
CA GLU A 204 -34.77 20.81 -13.82
C GLU A 204 -35.07 22.00 -14.75
N ARG A 205 -35.10 21.71 -16.05
CA ARG A 205 -35.66 22.60 -17.06
C ARG A 205 -37.03 22.06 -17.43
N GLY A 206 -38.07 22.72 -16.92
CA GLY A 206 -39.47 22.42 -17.21
C GLY A 206 -39.83 22.60 -18.69
N ASP A 207 -40.53 21.57 -19.18
CA ASP A 207 -41.68 21.54 -20.08
C ASP A 207 -41.89 22.67 -21.10
N ASP A 208 -41.97 22.29 -22.38
CA ASP A 208 -43.17 22.61 -23.16
C ASP A 208 -43.42 21.64 -24.35
N ALA A 209 -44.62 21.05 -24.30
CA ALA A 209 -45.58 20.83 -25.39
C ALA A 209 -45.24 20.00 -26.65
N THR A 210 -45.85 18.80 -26.69
CA THR A 210 -46.70 18.23 -27.78
C THR A 210 -46.26 18.28 -29.25
N LEU A 211 -46.23 17.11 -29.92
CA LEU A 211 -47.20 16.74 -30.98
C LEU A 211 -46.90 15.36 -31.61
N ALA A 212 -47.97 14.54 -31.65
CA ALA A 212 -48.43 13.68 -32.75
C ALA A 212 -47.50 12.63 -33.41
N ARG A 213 -47.90 11.36 -33.21
CA ARG A 213 -48.42 10.43 -34.24
C ARG A 213 -47.48 10.05 -35.41
N SER A 214 -47.08 8.77 -35.48
CA SER A 214 -47.54 7.79 -36.50
C SER A 214 -46.65 6.55 -36.54
N GLN A 215 -47.25 5.37 -36.41
CA GLN A 215 -46.73 4.11 -36.99
C GLN A 215 -46.81 4.20 -38.53
N PRO A 216 -46.12 3.34 -39.32
CA PRO A 216 -46.63 1.98 -39.55
C PRO A 216 -45.56 0.88 -39.67
N ALA A 217 -46.10 -0.34 -39.71
CA ALA A 217 -45.46 -1.65 -39.83
C ALA A 217 -44.86 -1.96 -41.22
N SER A 218 -43.92 -2.92 -41.25
CA SER A 218 -43.70 -3.94 -42.29
C SER A 218 -42.51 -4.80 -41.84
N ARG A 219 -42.67 -6.08 -41.45
CA ARG A 219 -42.96 -7.30 -42.22
C ARG A 219 -41.94 -7.54 -43.35
N GLY A 220 -40.97 -8.40 -43.06
CA GLY A 220 -40.01 -8.97 -44.01
C GLY A 220 -39.37 -10.22 -43.43
N GLN A 221 -39.86 -11.37 -43.89
CA GLN A 221 -39.50 -12.74 -43.52
C GLN A 221 -38.46 -13.26 -44.55
N VAL A 222 -37.89 -14.46 -44.32
CA VAL A 222 -37.19 -15.34 -45.31
C VAL A 222 -35.65 -15.05 -45.42
N GLN A 223 -34.68 -15.98 -45.41
CA GLN A 223 -34.60 -17.43 -45.66
C GLN A 223 -33.33 -18.04 -45.03
N ASN A 224 -33.41 -19.34 -44.73
CA ASN A 224 -32.28 -20.26 -44.57
C ASN A 224 -31.42 -20.35 -45.85
N THR A 225 -30.12 -20.57 -45.70
CA THR A 225 -29.34 -21.38 -46.66
C THR A 225 -28.24 -22.14 -45.94
N ALA A 226 -28.39 -23.46 -45.97
CA ALA A 226 -27.34 -24.42 -45.73
C ALA A 226 -26.41 -24.48 -46.96
N GLY A 227 -25.12 -24.68 -46.73
CA GLY A 227 -24.13 -24.88 -47.79
C GLY A 227 -22.96 -25.70 -47.28
N GLN A 228 -23.01 -27.01 -47.54
CA GLN A 228 -21.87 -27.93 -47.50
C GLN A 228 -20.80 -27.50 -48.51
N ARG A 229 -19.50 -27.74 -48.22
CA ARG A 229 -18.65 -28.64 -49.02
C ARG A 229 -17.18 -28.74 -48.55
N GLU A 230 -16.70 -29.98 -48.65
CA GLU A 230 -15.38 -30.51 -49.06
C GLU A 230 -14.11 -29.90 -48.43
N SER A 231 -13.34 -30.66 -47.64
CA SER A 231 -12.44 -31.77 -48.03
C SER A 231 -11.27 -31.35 -48.93
N ALA A 232 -10.08 -31.19 -48.34
CA ALA A 232 -8.81 -31.42 -49.02
C ALA A 232 -7.77 -31.96 -48.02
N ARG A 233 -7.53 -33.26 -48.10
CA ARG A 233 -6.29 -33.92 -47.69
C ARG A 233 -5.18 -33.49 -48.66
N GLN A 234 -3.99 -33.18 -48.16
CA GLN A 234 -2.76 -33.58 -48.84
C GLN A 234 -1.62 -33.66 -47.84
N SER A 235 -1.23 -34.91 -47.60
CA SER A 235 0.08 -35.37 -47.19
C SER A 235 1.15 -34.84 -48.15
N ASP A 236 2.26 -34.34 -47.61
CA ASP A 236 3.52 -34.42 -48.33
C ASP A 236 4.66 -34.79 -47.36
N SER A 237 5.44 -35.73 -47.84
CA SER A 237 6.50 -36.49 -47.21
C SER A 237 7.82 -36.03 -47.79
N GLY A 238 8.82 -35.79 -46.95
CA GLY A 238 10.15 -35.41 -47.41
C GLY A 238 11.21 -35.67 -46.35
N GLU A 239 11.56 -36.94 -46.18
CA GLU A 239 12.85 -37.37 -45.64
C GLU A 239 13.99 -37.00 -46.59
N HIS A 240 15.11 -36.53 -46.05
CA HIS A 240 16.53 -36.68 -46.46
C HIS A 240 17.30 -35.57 -45.69
N GLY A 241 18.40 -35.78 -44.97
CA GLY A 241 19.28 -36.91 -44.76
C GLY A 241 20.62 -36.36 -44.21
N GLN A 242 21.39 -37.26 -43.57
CA GLN A 242 22.84 -37.19 -43.31
C GLN A 242 23.31 -36.24 -42.17
N ALA A 243 23.74 -36.76 -41.02
CA ALA A 243 24.92 -37.59 -40.73
C ALA A 243 26.25 -36.81 -40.82
N ILE A 244 26.74 -36.34 -39.67
CA ILE A 244 28.18 -36.20 -39.41
C ILE A 244 28.49 -36.86 -38.07
N ALA A 245 29.17 -38.00 -38.16
CA ALA A 245 29.84 -38.68 -37.07
C ALA A 245 31.18 -38.00 -36.78
N ARG A 246 31.54 -37.77 -35.51
CA ARG A 246 32.94 -37.81 -35.03
C ARG A 246 33.04 -38.38 -33.61
N ARG A 247 34.00 -39.31 -33.52
CA ARG A 247 34.59 -40.06 -32.40
C ARG A 247 34.80 -39.22 -31.12
N ASP A 248 34.58 -39.71 -29.92
CA ASP A 248 35.13 -40.88 -29.20
C ASP A 248 36.56 -40.66 -28.66
N THR A 249 36.66 -40.67 -27.32
CA THR A 249 37.78 -40.83 -26.36
C THR A 249 37.57 -39.87 -25.17
N GLY A 250 37.66 -40.24 -23.90
CA GLY A 250 37.85 -41.54 -23.28
C GLY A 250 37.47 -41.46 -21.79
N THR A 251 37.29 -42.64 -21.26
CA THR A 251 36.95 -43.06 -19.91
C THR A 251 37.94 -42.60 -18.84
N HIS A 252 37.43 -42.11 -17.71
CA HIS A 252 37.99 -42.46 -16.40
C HIS A 252 36.87 -42.60 -15.37
N GLU A 253 36.64 -43.85 -14.99
CA GLU A 253 35.89 -44.27 -13.82
C GLU A 253 36.53 -43.71 -12.55
N ARG A 254 35.71 -43.13 -11.66
CA ARG A 254 35.88 -43.29 -10.22
C ARG A 254 34.53 -43.18 -9.53
N ARG A 255 34.02 -44.36 -9.18
CA ARG A 255 32.77 -44.58 -8.45
C ARG A 255 33.02 -44.46 -6.94
N ALA A 256 32.22 -43.61 -6.33
CA ALA A 256 31.63 -43.65 -5.00
C ALA A 256 32.51 -43.82 -3.75
N THR A 257 32.43 -42.83 -2.86
CA THR A 257 31.85 -43.04 -1.52
C THR A 257 31.04 -41.81 -1.12
N ALA A 258 29.83 -42.07 -0.66
CA ALA A 258 28.80 -41.11 -0.29
C ALA A 258 29.12 -40.40 1.03
N GLN A 259 28.85 -39.10 1.06
CA GLN A 259 28.37 -38.41 2.26
C GLN A 259 27.39 -37.33 1.80
N VAL A 260 26.11 -37.68 1.88
CA VAL A 260 24.98 -36.76 1.72
C VAL A 260 24.99 -35.88 2.97
N VAL A 261 25.61 -34.71 2.88
CA VAL A 261 25.40 -33.63 3.85
C VAL A 261 24.15 -32.87 3.40
N ASP A 262 23.08 -33.19 4.12
CA ASP A 262 21.81 -32.49 4.16
C ASP A 262 22.02 -30.99 4.41
N ALA A 263 21.95 -30.21 3.35
CA ALA A 263 22.05 -28.74 3.38
C ALA A 263 20.67 -28.07 3.50
N GLY A 264 19.69 -28.77 4.10
CA GLY A 264 18.31 -28.32 4.21
C GLY A 264 17.84 -28.10 5.64
N SER A 265 18.38 -27.13 6.41
CA SER A 265 17.70 -26.60 7.63
C SER A 265 18.42 -25.45 8.34
N ALA A 266 19.18 -24.59 7.66
CA ALA A 266 19.88 -23.49 8.36
C ALA A 266 19.07 -22.18 8.48
N ASP A 267 17.92 -22.04 7.79
CA ASP A 267 17.21 -20.75 7.67
C ASP A 267 15.86 -20.70 8.42
N SER A 268 15.48 -21.77 9.13
CA SER A 268 14.20 -21.85 9.87
C SER A 268 14.24 -21.18 11.26
N HIS A 269 15.41 -20.69 11.71
CA HIS A 269 15.60 -20.09 13.03
C HIS A 269 16.08 -18.63 13.03
N ARG A 270 16.13 -17.95 11.87
CA ARG A 270 16.18 -16.47 11.85
C ARG A 270 14.86 -15.92 12.35
N SER A 271 14.79 -15.74 13.68
CA SER A 271 13.76 -15.06 14.46
C SER A 271 12.42 -14.88 13.73
N SER A 272 11.50 -15.83 13.94
CA SER A 272 10.06 -15.75 13.62
C SER A 272 9.33 -14.57 14.33
N GLN A 273 10.08 -13.66 14.94
CA GLN A 273 9.59 -12.47 15.60
C GLN A 273 9.53 -11.34 14.56
N ASP A 274 8.33 -10.79 14.38
CA ASP A 274 8.02 -9.55 13.66
C ASP A 274 7.86 -9.55 12.13
N ARG A 275 7.70 -10.71 11.49
CA ARG A 275 7.24 -10.72 10.08
C ARG A 275 5.75 -10.39 10.01
N VAL A 276 5.43 -9.24 9.42
CA VAL A 276 4.05 -8.85 9.11
C VAL A 276 3.44 -9.90 8.17
N GLN A 277 2.47 -10.65 8.69
CA GLN A 277 1.77 -11.71 7.98
C GLN A 277 0.25 -11.49 8.02
N CYS A 278 -0.42 -11.83 6.93
CA CYS A 278 -1.87 -11.90 6.84
C CYS A 278 -2.29 -13.34 6.53
N LYS A 279 -3.29 -13.85 7.24
CA LYS A 279 -3.86 -15.19 7.01
C LYS A 279 -5.33 -15.07 6.62
N ALA A 280 -5.77 -15.92 5.69
CA ALA A 280 -7.18 -16.09 5.38
C ALA A 280 -7.49 -17.57 5.12
N TYR A 281 -8.69 -17.99 5.48
CA TYR A 281 -9.11 -19.38 5.49
C TYR A 281 -10.38 -19.54 4.66
N GLY A 282 -10.36 -20.45 3.67
CA GLY A 282 -11.47 -20.73 2.78
C GLY A 282 -11.88 -22.20 2.80
N ASN A 283 -12.94 -22.54 2.08
CA ASN A 283 -13.46 -23.92 2.10
C ASN A 283 -12.56 -24.96 1.43
N ARG A 284 -11.69 -24.53 0.49
CA ARG A 284 -10.82 -25.44 -0.30
C ARG A 284 -9.34 -25.24 -0.02
N ALA A 285 -8.96 -24.05 0.45
CA ALA A 285 -7.59 -23.69 0.71
C ALA A 285 -7.52 -22.61 1.80
N ALA A 286 -6.35 -22.49 2.42
CA ALA A 286 -5.94 -21.36 3.25
C ALA A 286 -4.80 -20.60 2.57
N ILE A 287 -4.63 -19.33 2.92
CA ILE A 287 -3.49 -18.53 2.48
C ILE A 287 -2.76 -17.88 3.65
N THR A 288 -1.45 -17.79 3.51
CA THR A 288 -0.60 -16.88 4.27
C THR A 288 0.11 -15.95 3.30
N VAL A 289 0.04 -14.65 3.55
CA VAL A 289 0.72 -13.61 2.78
C VAL A 289 1.69 -12.89 3.69
N GLU A 290 2.94 -12.71 3.26
CA GLU A 290 3.97 -12.04 4.05
C GLU A 290 4.99 -11.31 3.17
N THR A 291 5.78 -10.43 3.79
CA THR A 291 6.97 -9.87 3.15
C THR A 291 8.10 -10.89 3.11
N ALA A 292 8.71 -11.05 1.94
CA ALA A 292 9.87 -11.91 1.74
C ALA A 292 10.97 -11.17 0.97
N GLU A 293 12.12 -11.81 0.83
CA GLU A 293 13.25 -11.33 0.04
C GLU A 293 13.74 -12.49 -0.84
N THR A 294 14.24 -12.19 -2.03
CA THR A 294 14.96 -13.18 -2.85
C THR A 294 16.34 -13.47 -2.24
N GLU A 295 17.06 -14.45 -2.76
CA GLU A 295 18.46 -14.72 -2.37
C GLU A 295 19.37 -13.49 -2.57
N ALA A 296 19.05 -12.64 -3.54
CA ALA A 296 19.75 -11.37 -3.80
C ALA A 296 19.28 -10.21 -2.89
N GLY A 297 18.44 -10.48 -1.87
CA GLY A 297 17.91 -9.46 -0.96
C GLY A 297 16.86 -8.54 -1.58
N ILE A 298 16.28 -8.93 -2.72
CA ILE A 298 15.26 -8.11 -3.40
C ILE A 298 13.91 -8.31 -2.69
N PRO A 299 13.24 -7.25 -2.21
CA PRO A 299 11.94 -7.36 -1.56
C PRO A 299 10.87 -7.96 -2.47
N THR A 300 10.07 -8.90 -1.93
CA THR A 300 8.97 -9.60 -2.61
C THR A 300 7.76 -9.74 -1.69
N VAL A 301 6.60 -10.02 -2.29
CA VAL A 301 5.42 -10.48 -1.54
C VAL A 301 5.28 -11.98 -1.75
N ARG A 302 5.32 -12.75 -0.66
CA ARG A 302 5.16 -14.21 -0.69
C ARG A 302 3.73 -14.59 -0.38
N PHE A 303 3.15 -15.41 -1.25
CA PHE A 303 1.87 -16.07 -1.05
C PHE A 303 2.11 -17.56 -0.85
N GLU A 304 1.56 -18.12 0.21
CA GLU A 304 1.52 -19.55 0.46
C GLU A 304 0.06 -20.02 0.47
N PHE A 305 -0.29 -20.94 -0.43
CA PHE A 305 -1.62 -21.54 -0.50
C PHE A 305 -1.54 -22.98 0.01
N ALA A 306 -2.31 -23.32 1.05
CA ALA A 306 -2.39 -24.68 1.58
C ALA A 306 -3.76 -25.29 1.25
N PRO A 307 -3.84 -26.50 0.65
CA PRO A 307 -5.10 -27.18 0.46
C PRO A 307 -5.74 -27.56 1.80
N VAL A 308 -7.06 -27.68 1.84
CA VAL A 308 -7.75 -28.37 2.94
C VAL A 308 -7.18 -29.79 3.08
N GLN A 309 -6.92 -30.20 4.31
CA GLN A 309 -6.58 -31.59 4.60
C GLN A 309 -7.84 -32.42 4.29
N GLY A 310 -7.75 -33.30 3.29
CA GLY A 310 -8.89 -34.13 2.88
C GLY A 310 -9.48 -34.85 4.09
N ASN A 311 -10.81 -34.96 4.17
CA ASN A 311 -11.53 -35.64 5.24
C ASN A 311 -10.95 -37.04 5.50
N GLY A 312 -9.99 -37.14 6.42
CA GLY A 312 -9.98 -38.25 7.33
C GLY A 312 -11.15 -37.99 8.25
N ASP A 313 -12.15 -38.86 8.17
CA ASP A 313 -13.11 -39.15 9.22
C ASP A 313 -12.59 -38.62 10.58
N SER A 314 -13.13 -37.48 11.05
CA SER A 314 -12.87 -36.99 12.40
C SER A 314 -13.71 -37.80 13.40
N GLY A 315 -13.68 -39.12 13.24
CA GLY A 315 -14.29 -40.09 14.13
C GLY A 315 -13.42 -40.26 15.36
N HIS A 316 -13.62 -39.39 16.34
CA HIS A 316 -13.59 -39.85 17.73
C HIS A 316 -15.04 -39.82 18.24
N PRO A 317 -15.68 -40.98 18.46
CA PRO A 317 -17.10 -41.05 18.80
C PRO A 317 -17.49 -40.49 20.18
N ASP A 318 -16.54 -40.03 20.99
CA ASP A 318 -16.74 -39.88 22.45
C ASP A 318 -16.66 -38.43 22.95
N ASP A 319 -16.51 -37.42 22.09
CA ASP A 319 -16.52 -36.02 22.52
C ASP A 319 -17.80 -35.32 22.04
N ALA A 320 -18.90 -35.65 22.71
CA ALA A 320 -20.20 -34.98 22.56
C ALA A 320 -20.21 -33.60 23.27
N SER A 321 -19.13 -32.83 23.13
CA SER A 321 -19.09 -31.42 23.51
C SER A 321 -19.16 -30.53 22.26
N THR A 322 -19.90 -29.46 22.41
CA THR A 322 -20.55 -28.68 21.36
C THR A 322 -19.60 -27.81 20.54
N ASP A 323 -18.68 -28.37 19.74
CA ASP A 323 -17.84 -27.55 18.83
C ASP A 323 -17.48 -28.31 17.54
N LYS A 324 -17.87 -27.77 16.39
CA LYS A 324 -17.58 -28.37 15.07
C LYS A 324 -16.06 -28.62 14.93
N PRO A 325 -15.61 -29.80 14.48
CA PRO A 325 -14.18 -30.04 14.23
C PRO A 325 -13.65 -28.98 13.27
N GLY A 326 -12.63 -28.25 13.72
CA GLY A 326 -12.04 -27.14 12.97
C GLY A 326 -11.46 -27.62 11.64
N LYS A 327 -11.65 -26.83 10.57
CA LYS A 327 -11.02 -27.12 9.26
C LYS A 327 -9.50 -27.07 9.39
N ALA A 328 -8.84 -28.19 9.09
CA ALA A 328 -7.39 -28.29 9.02
C ALA A 328 -6.89 -28.10 7.57
N TYR A 329 -5.69 -27.55 7.42
CA TYR A 329 -5.05 -27.29 6.13
C TYR A 329 -3.68 -27.95 6.09
N ASP A 330 -3.38 -28.63 4.99
CA ASP A 330 -2.13 -29.37 4.79
C ASP A 330 -1.03 -28.43 4.28
N TRP A 331 -0.35 -27.76 5.21
CA TRP A 331 0.77 -26.86 4.91
C TRP A 331 2.00 -27.58 4.35
N SER A 332 2.08 -28.91 4.44
CA SER A 332 3.16 -29.69 3.83
C SER A 332 3.03 -29.73 2.30
N LYS A 333 1.80 -29.61 1.78
CA LYS A 333 1.46 -29.55 0.34
C LYS A 333 1.21 -28.13 -0.15
N LYS A 334 1.82 -27.13 0.47
CA LYS A 334 1.58 -25.73 0.11
C LYS A 334 2.18 -25.36 -1.25
N LEU A 335 1.45 -24.58 -2.02
CA LEU A 335 1.95 -23.89 -3.20
C LEU A 335 2.45 -22.50 -2.81
N ILE A 336 3.73 -22.23 -3.08
CA ILE A 336 4.37 -20.93 -2.81
C ILE A 336 4.56 -20.18 -4.12
N ILE A 337 4.13 -18.91 -4.14
CA ILE A 337 4.34 -17.95 -5.22
C ILE A 337 4.91 -16.68 -4.62
N GLN A 338 6.05 -16.22 -5.13
CA GLN A 338 6.65 -14.94 -4.73
C GLN A 338 6.48 -13.94 -5.87
N LEU A 339 5.76 -12.87 -5.60
CA LEU A 339 5.63 -11.75 -6.51
C LEU A 339 6.84 -10.83 -6.37
N THR A 340 7.47 -10.58 -7.51
CA THR A 340 8.57 -9.64 -7.66
C THR A 340 8.09 -8.22 -7.44
N ALA A 341 9.03 -7.31 -7.15
CA ALA A 341 8.68 -5.91 -6.97
C ALA A 341 8.14 -5.23 -8.25
N ASP A 342 8.29 -5.83 -9.44
CA ASP A 342 7.66 -5.36 -10.69
C ASP A 342 6.20 -5.81 -10.83
N GLU A 343 5.82 -6.88 -10.15
CA GLU A 343 4.46 -7.43 -10.14
C GLU A 343 3.60 -6.83 -9.02
N VAL A 344 4.22 -6.41 -7.91
CA VAL A 344 3.55 -5.79 -6.77
C VAL A 344 2.64 -4.60 -7.15
N PRO A 345 3.01 -3.69 -8.08
CA PRO A 345 2.10 -2.64 -8.52
C PRO A 345 0.80 -3.16 -9.14
N GLN A 346 0.84 -4.29 -9.85
CA GLN A 346 -0.37 -4.90 -10.44
C GLN A 346 -1.24 -5.53 -9.36
N LEU A 347 -0.62 -6.16 -8.35
CA LEU A 347 -1.33 -6.65 -7.17
C LEU A 347 -2.05 -5.49 -6.46
N LEU A 348 -1.37 -4.37 -6.22
CA LEU A 348 -1.95 -3.18 -5.61
C LEU A 348 -3.11 -2.60 -6.43
N ALA A 349 -3.01 -2.63 -7.76
CA ALA A 349 -4.08 -2.15 -8.63
C ALA A 349 -5.39 -2.92 -8.40
N VAL A 350 -5.32 -4.25 -8.22
CA VAL A 350 -6.51 -5.08 -7.95
C VAL A 350 -7.02 -4.86 -6.52
N LEU A 351 -6.12 -4.85 -5.53
CA LEU A 351 -6.49 -4.68 -4.11
C LEU A 351 -7.13 -3.32 -3.82
N TYR A 352 -6.72 -2.26 -4.52
CA TYR A 352 -7.34 -0.93 -4.41
C TYR A 352 -8.56 -0.73 -5.32
N GLY A 353 -8.95 -1.74 -6.11
CA GLY A 353 -10.08 -1.64 -7.04
C GLY A 353 -9.83 -0.73 -8.24
N PHE A 354 -8.57 -0.48 -8.60
CA PHE A 354 -8.21 0.25 -9.81
C PHE A 354 -8.21 -0.64 -11.06
N ALA A 355 -8.01 -1.95 -10.87
CA ALA A 355 -8.11 -2.96 -11.91
C ALA A 355 -9.05 -4.10 -11.45
N PRO A 356 -9.85 -4.69 -12.36
CA PRO A 356 -10.79 -5.74 -11.99
C PRO A 356 -10.10 -7.07 -11.66
N SER A 357 -8.98 -7.38 -12.30
CA SER A 357 -8.23 -8.61 -12.08
C SER A 357 -6.79 -8.49 -12.57
N ALA A 358 -5.92 -9.38 -12.10
CA ALA A 358 -4.55 -9.54 -12.58
C ALA A 358 -4.13 -11.02 -12.55
N GLN A 359 -3.24 -11.40 -13.44
CA GLN A 359 -2.66 -12.74 -13.50
C GLN A 359 -1.13 -12.65 -13.51
N PHE A 360 -0.51 -13.45 -12.66
CA PHE A 360 0.92 -13.60 -12.48
C PHE A 360 1.29 -15.02 -12.93
N SER A 361 2.14 -15.14 -13.93
CA SER A 361 2.47 -16.42 -14.56
C SER A 361 4.00 -16.55 -14.68
N ASN A 362 4.48 -17.72 -15.08
CA ASN A 362 5.91 -18.00 -15.25
C ASN A 362 6.71 -18.03 -13.93
N HIS A 363 6.06 -18.38 -12.81
CA HIS A 363 6.75 -18.61 -11.54
C HIS A 363 7.24 -20.06 -11.39
N GLY A 364 8.14 -20.27 -10.43
CA GLY A 364 8.71 -21.59 -10.14
C GLY A 364 9.79 -22.03 -11.13
N GLN A 365 10.49 -23.11 -10.80
CA GLN A 365 11.62 -23.60 -11.58
C GLN A 365 11.23 -24.02 -13.01
N SER A 366 10.05 -24.60 -13.17
CA SER A 366 9.46 -25.01 -14.46
C SER A 366 8.73 -23.88 -15.18
N LYS A 367 8.59 -22.69 -14.58
CA LYS A 367 7.83 -21.54 -15.11
C LYS A 367 6.36 -21.86 -15.44
N VAL A 368 5.76 -22.82 -14.75
CA VAL A 368 4.35 -23.18 -14.94
C VAL A 368 3.46 -22.78 -13.76
N LYS A 369 4.04 -22.28 -12.65
CA LYS A 369 3.25 -21.74 -11.53
C LYS A 369 2.61 -20.43 -11.93
N TRP A 370 1.37 -20.25 -11.50
CA TRP A 370 0.61 -19.03 -11.73
C TRP A 370 -0.32 -18.72 -10.57
N MET A 371 -0.66 -17.44 -10.44
CA MET A 371 -1.64 -16.90 -9.51
C MET A 371 -2.52 -15.90 -10.23
N SER A 372 -3.80 -15.85 -9.91
CA SER A 372 -4.70 -14.80 -10.37
C SER A 372 -5.50 -14.23 -9.22
N LEU A 373 -5.79 -12.94 -9.27
CA LEU A 373 -6.66 -12.25 -8.33
C LEU A 373 -7.74 -11.50 -9.09
N GLU A 374 -8.96 -11.54 -8.57
CA GLU A 374 -10.13 -10.86 -9.12
C GLU A 374 -10.83 -10.09 -8.00
N ASN A 375 -11.12 -8.81 -8.24
CA ASN A 375 -11.88 -7.98 -7.32
C ASN A 375 -13.37 -8.17 -7.59
N GLN A 376 -14.07 -8.78 -6.64
CA GLN A 376 -15.51 -9.04 -6.68
C GLN A 376 -16.30 -8.06 -5.79
N GLU A 377 -15.81 -6.81 -5.72
CA GLU A 377 -16.32 -5.69 -4.91
C GLU A 377 -16.23 -5.92 -3.39
N LYS A 378 -16.92 -6.95 -2.88
CA LYS A 378 -16.99 -7.32 -1.46
C LYS A 378 -15.89 -8.29 -1.04
N SER A 379 -15.20 -8.89 -2.00
CA SER A 379 -14.13 -9.86 -1.73
C SER A 379 -13.08 -9.85 -2.82
N ILE A 380 -11.89 -10.33 -2.49
CA ILE A 380 -10.85 -10.63 -3.48
C ILE A 380 -10.82 -12.14 -3.69
N TYR A 381 -11.16 -12.59 -4.90
CA TYR A 381 -11.10 -14.00 -5.26
C TYR A 381 -9.71 -14.33 -5.78
N MET A 382 -9.00 -15.21 -5.08
CA MET A 382 -7.63 -15.62 -5.44
C MET A 382 -7.61 -17.07 -5.90
N ARG A 383 -6.81 -17.34 -6.94
CA ARG A 383 -6.54 -18.68 -7.44
C ARG A 383 -5.05 -18.87 -7.65
N ALA A 384 -4.55 -20.07 -7.42
CA ALA A 384 -3.18 -20.44 -7.74
C ALA A 384 -3.12 -21.87 -8.26
N GLY A 385 -2.16 -22.13 -9.14
CA GLY A 385 -1.94 -23.45 -9.72
C GLY A 385 -0.48 -23.69 -10.07
N ASP A 386 -0.15 -24.96 -10.20
CA ASP A 386 1.12 -25.48 -10.71
C ASP A 386 0.84 -26.74 -11.52
N LYS A 387 1.85 -27.26 -12.22
CA LYS A 387 1.77 -28.56 -12.85
C LYS A 387 1.55 -29.63 -11.77
N ASP A 388 0.57 -30.51 -12.01
CA ASP A 388 0.23 -31.64 -11.14
C ASP A 388 -0.26 -31.26 -9.72
N VAL A 389 -0.49 -29.97 -9.44
CA VAL A 389 -1.11 -29.48 -8.19
C VAL A 389 -2.55 -29.05 -8.50
N PRO A 390 -3.56 -29.53 -7.76
CA PRO A 390 -4.94 -29.07 -7.92
C PRO A 390 -5.03 -27.55 -7.76
N ILE A 391 -5.84 -26.90 -8.59
CA ILE A 391 -6.04 -25.44 -8.50
C ILE A 391 -6.60 -25.11 -7.12
N LEU A 392 -5.86 -24.29 -6.38
CA LEU A 392 -6.24 -23.79 -5.07
C LEU A 392 -7.02 -22.49 -5.25
N VAL A 393 -8.16 -22.37 -4.59
CA VAL A 393 -9.07 -21.23 -4.70
C VAL A 393 -9.53 -20.75 -3.34
N ILE A 394 -9.57 -19.44 -3.15
CA ILE A 394 -9.96 -18.83 -1.89
C ILE A 394 -10.60 -17.45 -2.10
N PRO A 395 -11.83 -17.22 -1.62
CA PRO A 395 -12.39 -15.88 -1.48
C PRO A 395 -11.84 -15.23 -0.20
N VAL A 396 -11.21 -14.07 -0.32
CA VAL A 396 -10.78 -13.24 0.81
C VAL A 396 -11.79 -12.13 0.99
N SER A 397 -12.79 -12.36 1.85
CA SER A 397 -13.90 -11.43 2.07
C SER A 397 -13.74 -10.55 3.32
N SER A 398 -12.82 -10.90 4.22
CA SER A 398 -12.57 -10.11 5.43
C SER A 398 -11.91 -8.78 5.05
N PRO A 399 -12.54 -7.62 5.35
CA PRO A 399 -11.95 -6.31 5.05
C PRO A 399 -10.57 -6.13 5.71
N ASN A 400 -10.39 -6.66 6.92
CA ASN A 400 -9.11 -6.61 7.62
C ASN A 400 -8.03 -7.43 6.87
N SER A 401 -8.37 -8.61 6.36
CA SER A 401 -7.43 -9.42 5.56
C SER A 401 -7.05 -8.70 4.27
N ILE A 402 -8.02 -8.14 3.54
CA ILE A 402 -7.76 -7.38 2.30
C ILE A 402 -6.83 -6.19 2.59
N MET A 403 -7.13 -5.43 3.65
CA MET A 403 -6.32 -4.29 4.09
C MET A 403 -4.90 -4.72 4.46
N GLN A 404 -4.73 -5.81 5.21
CA GLN A 404 -3.41 -6.31 5.60
C GLN A 404 -2.59 -6.78 4.39
N ILE A 405 -3.21 -7.47 3.43
CA ILE A 405 -2.53 -7.87 2.18
C ILE A 405 -2.09 -6.62 1.40
N ALA A 406 -2.95 -5.59 1.30
CA ALA A 406 -2.61 -4.33 0.65
C ALA A 406 -1.44 -3.61 1.37
N ASN A 407 -1.43 -3.62 2.71
CA ASN A 407 -0.34 -3.04 3.50
C ASN A 407 0.98 -3.79 3.28
N ILE A 408 0.97 -5.13 3.26
CA ILE A 408 2.16 -5.95 2.96
C ILE A 408 2.69 -5.61 1.57
N ALA A 409 1.82 -5.54 0.56
CA ALA A 409 2.20 -5.16 -0.80
C ALA A 409 2.76 -3.73 -0.87
N MET A 410 2.15 -2.78 -0.16
CA MET A 410 2.61 -1.39 -0.09
C MET A 410 3.98 -1.28 0.58
N LEU A 411 4.24 -2.05 1.65
CA LEU A 411 5.55 -2.10 2.31
C LEU A 411 6.65 -2.55 1.33
N VAL A 412 6.39 -3.60 0.55
CA VAL A 412 7.32 -4.08 -0.48
C VAL A 412 7.53 -3.04 -1.57
N ALA A 413 6.45 -2.41 -2.06
CA ALA A 413 6.53 -1.35 -3.06
C ALA A 413 7.37 -0.16 -2.59
N ARG A 414 7.23 0.26 -1.32
CA ARG A 414 8.01 1.34 -0.71
C ARG A 414 9.47 0.99 -0.50
N LYS A 415 9.80 -0.26 -0.16
CA LYS A 415 11.21 -0.69 -0.02
C LYS A 415 11.99 -0.48 -1.33
N ARG A 416 11.36 -0.69 -2.48
CA ARG A 416 11.92 -0.41 -3.82
C ARG A 416 11.88 1.06 -4.18
N ASN A 417 10.80 1.76 -3.83
CA ASN A 417 10.57 3.16 -4.19
C ASN A 417 10.71 4.09 -2.98
N ARG A 418 11.89 4.10 -2.33
CA ARG A 418 12.10 4.79 -1.04
C ARG A 418 11.86 6.31 -1.08
N ALA A 419 11.99 6.92 -2.26
CA ALA A 419 11.77 8.35 -2.45
C ALA A 419 10.27 8.72 -2.52
N LEU A 420 9.38 7.74 -2.70
CA LEU A 420 7.95 7.97 -2.89
C LEU A 420 7.18 7.67 -1.60
N SER A 421 6.17 8.49 -1.33
CA SER A 421 5.20 8.20 -0.28
C SER A 421 4.28 7.04 -0.70
N GLY A 422 3.56 6.45 0.26
CA GLY A 422 2.54 5.43 -0.06
C GLY A 422 1.45 5.98 -0.99
N ASP A 423 1.09 7.25 -0.83
CA ASP A 423 0.09 7.91 -1.68
C ASP A 423 0.62 8.15 -3.10
N ASP A 424 1.90 8.52 -3.26
CA ASP A 424 2.51 8.66 -4.59
C ASP A 424 2.53 7.33 -5.33
N ILE A 425 2.91 6.25 -4.63
CA ILE A 425 2.89 4.89 -5.19
C ILE A 425 1.46 4.52 -5.60
N ARG A 426 0.47 4.74 -4.72
CA ARG A 426 -0.94 4.47 -5.01
C ARG A 426 -1.42 5.27 -6.23
N LEU A 427 -1.02 6.54 -6.35
CA LEU A 427 -1.37 7.39 -7.49
C LEU A 427 -0.73 6.90 -8.79
N LEU A 428 0.55 6.49 -8.76
CA LEU A 428 1.23 5.90 -9.91
C LEU A 428 0.59 4.59 -10.33
N VAL A 429 0.24 3.72 -9.37
CA VAL A 429 -0.48 2.47 -9.64
C VAL A 429 -1.80 2.76 -10.35
N LYS A 430 -2.59 3.71 -9.84
CA LYS A 430 -3.86 4.11 -10.45
C LYS A 430 -3.70 4.63 -11.88
N ASN A 431 -2.74 5.53 -12.10
CA ASN A 431 -2.64 6.27 -13.35
C ASN A 431 -1.80 5.57 -14.44
N GLN A 432 -0.87 4.69 -14.06
CA GLN A 432 0.09 4.11 -15.02
C GLN A 432 -0.04 2.58 -15.13
N VAL A 433 -0.31 1.91 -14.01
CA VAL A 433 -0.32 0.44 -13.96
C VAL A 433 -1.71 -0.09 -14.30
N ALA A 434 -2.74 0.40 -13.63
CA ALA A 434 -4.11 -0.08 -13.79
C ALA A 434 -4.59 0.00 -15.25
N GLN A 435 -4.23 1.06 -15.97
CA GLN A 435 -4.59 1.25 -17.39
C GLN A 435 -3.99 0.19 -18.34
N ARG A 436 -2.95 -0.53 -17.90
CA ARG A 436 -2.24 -1.53 -18.72
C ARG A 436 -2.61 -2.96 -18.37
N ILE A 437 -3.33 -3.18 -17.28
CA ILE A 437 -3.76 -4.51 -16.86
C ILE A 437 -4.95 -4.93 -17.72
N LYS A 438 -4.77 -6.00 -18.49
CA LYS A 438 -5.86 -6.60 -19.25
C LYS A 438 -6.72 -7.44 -18.29
N PRO A 439 -8.05 -7.33 -18.34
CA PRO A 439 -8.92 -8.20 -17.54
C PRO A 439 -8.64 -9.65 -17.93
N VAL A 440 -8.51 -10.51 -16.92
CA VAL A 440 -8.37 -11.96 -17.13
C VAL A 440 -9.65 -12.44 -17.80
N GLN A 441 -9.58 -12.80 -19.08
CA GLN A 441 -10.71 -13.41 -19.77
C GLN A 441 -11.00 -14.74 -19.10
N GLN A 442 -12.11 -14.82 -18.36
CA GLN A 442 -12.60 -16.07 -17.83
C GLN A 442 -12.88 -16.99 -19.03
N SER A 443 -12.01 -17.97 -19.25
CA SER A 443 -12.32 -19.08 -20.14
C SER A 443 -13.56 -19.73 -19.53
N ARG A 444 -14.73 -19.52 -20.15
CA ARG A 444 -15.95 -20.22 -19.75
C ARG A 444 -15.59 -21.70 -19.65
N PRO A 445 -15.78 -22.37 -18.51
CA PRO A 445 -15.59 -23.81 -18.46
C PRO A 445 -16.51 -24.38 -19.52
N GLY A 446 -15.93 -25.00 -20.54
CA GLY A 446 -16.68 -25.65 -21.60
C GLY A 446 -17.64 -26.62 -20.93
N VAL A 447 -18.94 -26.36 -21.12
CA VAL A 447 -19.97 -27.36 -20.92
C VAL A 447 -19.57 -28.53 -21.79
N ARG A 448 -19.05 -29.59 -21.16
CA ARG A 448 -18.87 -30.90 -21.77
C ARG A 448 -20.08 -31.74 -21.45
#